data_AF-A0AAW9RXD5-F1
#
_entry.id   AF-A0AAW9RXD5-F1
#
_cell.length_a   1.000
_cell.length_b   1.000
_cell.length_c   1.000
_cell.angle_alpha   90.00
_cell.angle_beta   90.00
_cell.angle_gamma   90.00
#
_symmetry.space_group_name_H-M   'P 1'
#
loop_
_entity.id
_entity.type
_entity.pdbx_description
1 polymer ?
#
loop_
_entity_poly.entity_id
_entity_poly.type
_entity_poly.pdbx_seq_one_letter_code
_entity_poly.pdbx_strand_id
1 'polypeptide(L)'
;MSVTQIKELVAQNKLKQALQLAGQLSKHSDLHQDVLGLSAKFQRNHRQERLGTISLDEANRVNMQIANGLLDLLNEFAESTPLPDETENTSPLKATETPAQQAPIQVNVYNTNTSESSSHSEASAHVEIDISLSINGLKGAFEELQGELSNAPYSPELVEARQEVAQLEEQIQQLEGVQQKEDVPQGPMNKIRRWLEKVQDPESSTGQVIKTIGDGIGIAQDVAKHYNSIAEWCGLPQVPKLFLKA
;
A
#
# COMPACT_ATOMS: atom_id res chain seq x y z
N MET A 1 10.49 5.58 16.55
CA MET A 1 10.93 5.42 15.14
C MET A 1 11.86 6.58 14.83
N SER A 2 12.97 6.36 14.11
CA SER A 2 13.95 7.43 13.90
C SER A 2 13.77 8.14 12.56
N VAL A 3 14.00 9.46 12.56
CA VAL A 3 14.08 10.28 11.34
C VAL A 3 15.04 9.67 10.32
N THR A 4 16.13 9.05 10.78
CA THR A 4 17.12 8.35 9.95
C THR A 4 16.50 7.24 9.11
N GLN A 5 15.57 6.44 9.66
CA GLN A 5 14.89 5.38 8.90
C GLN A 5 14.05 5.95 7.76
N ILE A 6 13.39 7.09 7.98
CA ILE A 6 12.56 7.73 6.96
C ILE A 6 13.44 8.31 5.84
N LYS A 7 14.56 8.94 6.18
CA LYS A 7 15.55 9.44 5.20
C LYS A 7 16.12 8.33 4.33
N GLU A 8 16.42 7.17 4.93
CA GLU A 8 16.88 5.98 4.21
C GLU A 8 15.82 5.48 3.20
N LEU A 9 14.54 5.44 3.59
CA LEU A 9 13.47 5.07 2.66
C LEU A 9 13.34 6.05 1.49
N VAL A 10 13.54 7.35 1.71
CA VAL A 10 13.57 8.34 0.63
C VAL A 10 14.75 8.09 -0.31
N ALA A 11 15.94 7.80 0.22
CA ALA A 11 17.12 7.47 -0.58
C ALA A 11 16.93 6.20 -1.43
N GLN A 12 16.16 5.22 -0.92
CA GLN A 12 15.79 3.99 -1.63
C GLN A 12 14.60 4.16 -2.59
N ASN A 13 14.13 5.40 -2.83
CA ASN A 13 12.96 5.70 -3.66
C ASN A 13 11.64 5.04 -3.18
N LYS A 14 11.54 4.70 -1.88
CA LYS A 14 10.36 4.08 -1.25
C LYS A 14 9.43 5.14 -0.64
N LEU A 15 9.04 6.12 -1.46
CA LEU A 15 8.37 7.35 -1.00
C LEU A 15 7.03 7.10 -0.27
N LYS A 16 6.23 6.10 -0.72
CA LYS A 16 4.98 5.71 -0.05
C LYS A 16 5.21 5.28 1.40
N GLN A 17 6.20 4.42 1.63
CA GLN A 17 6.56 3.93 2.97
C GLN A 17 7.13 5.06 3.82
N ALA A 18 7.98 5.91 3.24
CA ALA A 18 8.52 7.08 3.91
C ALA A 18 7.42 8.03 4.41
N LEU A 19 6.43 8.34 3.57
CA LEU A 19 5.29 9.20 3.91
C LEU A 19 4.40 8.56 4.99
N GLN A 20 4.19 7.24 4.95
CA GLN A 20 3.42 6.53 5.98
C GLN A 20 4.11 6.59 7.34
N LEU A 21 5.42 6.33 7.41
CA LEU A 21 6.18 6.43 8.66
C LEU A 21 6.28 7.87 9.16
N ALA A 22 6.46 8.84 8.26
CA ALA A 22 6.45 10.25 8.61
C ALA A 22 5.09 10.68 9.18
N GLY A 23 3.98 10.18 8.62
CA GLY A 23 2.64 10.44 9.14
C GLY A 23 2.44 9.89 10.55
N GLN A 24 3.06 8.75 10.88
CA GLN A 24 3.05 8.18 12.23
C GLN A 24 3.93 8.95 13.21
N LEU A 25 5.12 9.37 12.77
CA LEU A 25 6.07 10.13 13.58
C LEU A 25 5.52 11.53 13.92
N SER A 26 4.86 12.17 12.97
CA SER A 26 4.35 13.53 13.09
C SER A 26 3.00 13.66 13.80
N LYS A 27 2.33 12.56 14.23
CA LYS A 27 0.96 12.60 14.79
C LYS A 27 0.73 13.63 15.91
N HIS A 28 1.77 13.99 16.65
CA HIS A 28 1.72 14.93 17.77
C HIS A 28 2.51 16.23 17.52
N SER A 29 2.91 16.47 16.27
CA SER A 29 3.71 17.62 15.84
C SER A 29 2.90 18.49 14.88
N ASP A 30 3.22 19.78 14.86
CA ASP A 30 2.63 20.74 13.92
C ASP A 30 2.90 20.36 12.45
N LEU A 31 3.95 19.57 12.19
CA LEU A 31 4.31 19.05 10.87
C LEU A 31 3.35 17.98 10.33
N HIS A 32 2.39 17.50 11.14
CA HIS A 32 1.47 16.45 10.69
C HIS A 32 0.67 16.85 9.45
N GLN A 33 0.19 18.10 9.41
CA GLN A 33 -0.61 18.60 8.30
C GLN A 33 0.20 18.68 7.01
N ASP A 34 1.48 19.06 7.09
CA ASP A 34 2.35 19.13 5.92
C ASP A 34 2.68 17.74 5.38
N VAL A 35 2.91 16.77 6.27
CA VAL A 35 3.10 15.37 5.86
C VAL A 35 1.84 14.79 5.21
N LEU A 36 0.65 15.10 5.74
CA LEU A 36 -0.62 14.72 5.10
C LEU A 36 -0.79 15.37 3.73
N GLY A 37 -0.41 16.65 3.59
CA GLY A 37 -0.42 17.37 2.32
C GLY A 37 0.49 16.70 1.27
N LEU A 38 1.71 16.32 1.65
CA LEU A 38 2.64 15.59 0.79
C LEU A 38 2.09 14.21 0.41
N SER A 39 1.47 13.50 1.36
CA SER A 39 0.82 12.21 1.12
C SER A 39 -0.33 12.31 0.11
N ALA A 40 -1.20 13.31 0.26
CA ALA A 40 -2.29 13.58 -0.68
C ALA A 40 -1.76 13.96 -2.07
N LYS A 41 -0.68 14.75 -2.15
CA LYS A 41 -0.03 15.11 -3.42
C LYS A 41 0.55 13.86 -4.10
N PHE A 42 1.19 12.97 -3.35
CA PHE A 42 1.72 11.70 -3.85
C PHE A 42 0.61 10.80 -4.43
N GLN A 43 -0.48 10.62 -3.69
CA GLN A 43 -1.62 9.81 -4.14
C GLN A 43 -2.26 10.39 -5.41
N ARG A 44 -2.41 11.73 -5.50
CA ARG A 44 -2.94 12.39 -6.69
C ARG A 44 -2.03 12.19 -7.91
N ASN A 45 -0.72 12.39 -7.73
CA ASN A 45 0.28 12.21 -8.79
C ASN A 45 0.23 10.77 -9.34
N HIS A 46 0.24 9.79 -8.44
CA HIS A 46 0.18 8.39 -8.82
C HIS A 46 -1.15 8.02 -9.52
N ARG A 47 -2.28 8.60 -9.08
CA ARG A 47 -3.56 8.45 -9.80
C ARG A 47 -3.49 9.04 -11.21
N GLN A 48 -2.91 10.24 -11.36
CA GLN A 48 -2.80 10.93 -12.64
C GLN A 48 -1.93 10.15 -13.64
N GLU A 49 -0.82 9.59 -13.17
CA GLU A 49 0.07 8.71 -13.94
C GLU A 49 -0.68 7.47 -14.43
N ARG A 50 -1.41 6.78 -13.53
CA ARG A 50 -2.20 5.58 -13.88
C ARG A 50 -3.32 5.87 -14.88
N LEU A 51 -3.90 7.06 -14.82
CA LEU A 51 -4.91 7.51 -15.78
C LEU A 51 -4.30 7.98 -17.11
N GLY A 52 -2.97 8.00 -17.24
CA GLY A 52 -2.28 8.53 -18.41
C GLY A 52 -2.46 10.03 -18.61
N THR A 53 -2.90 10.75 -17.57
CA THR A 53 -3.12 12.21 -17.62
C THR A 53 -1.83 13.00 -17.50
N ILE A 54 -0.76 12.37 -17.01
CA ILE A 54 0.61 12.89 -16.96
C ILE A 54 1.57 11.80 -17.46
N SER A 55 2.72 12.23 -17.97
CA SER A 55 3.80 11.31 -18.37
C SER A 55 4.52 10.72 -17.16
N LEU A 56 5.21 9.59 -17.34
CA LEU A 56 6.08 9.00 -16.31
C LEU A 56 7.18 9.98 -15.87
N ASP A 57 7.76 10.73 -16.79
CA ASP A 57 8.79 11.74 -16.48
C ASP A 57 8.24 12.87 -15.61
N GLU A 58 7.01 13.31 -15.89
CA GLU A 58 6.32 14.30 -15.09
C GLU A 58 5.98 13.78 -13.70
N ALA A 59 5.47 12.54 -13.61
CA ALA A 59 5.20 11.88 -12.34
C ALA A 59 6.47 11.76 -11.49
N ASN A 60 7.61 11.38 -12.10
CA ASN A 60 8.90 11.28 -11.43
C ASN A 60 9.42 12.63 -10.93
N ARG A 61 9.23 13.72 -11.70
CA ARG A 61 9.56 15.08 -11.24
C ARG A 61 8.75 15.48 -10.02
N VAL A 62 7.44 15.20 -10.02
CA VAL A 62 6.57 15.50 -8.87
C VAL A 62 6.96 14.65 -7.66
N ASN A 63 7.30 13.37 -7.84
CA ASN A 63 7.78 12.51 -6.77
C ASN A 63 9.09 13.01 -6.16
N MET A 64 10.04 13.50 -6.97
CA MET A 64 11.27 14.14 -6.46
C MET A 64 10.97 15.41 -5.65
N GLN A 65 10.01 16.23 -6.07
CA GLN A 65 9.60 17.41 -5.29
C GLN A 65 8.99 17.00 -3.94
N ILE A 66 8.18 15.95 -3.91
CA ILE A 66 7.57 15.44 -2.68
C ILE A 66 8.66 14.86 -1.76
N ALA A 67 9.62 14.12 -2.31
CA ALA A 67 10.77 13.59 -1.57
C ALA A 67 11.58 14.70 -0.90
N ASN A 68 11.93 15.76 -1.64
CA ASN A 68 12.66 16.90 -1.09
C ASN A 68 11.86 17.62 0.00
N GLY A 69 10.58 17.89 -0.25
CA GLY A 69 9.72 18.51 0.76
C GLY A 69 9.61 17.67 2.04
N LEU A 70 9.58 16.34 1.92
CA LEU A 70 9.60 15.46 3.08
C LEU A 70 10.94 15.52 3.82
N LEU A 71 12.07 15.57 3.12
CA LEU A 71 13.39 15.70 3.74
C LEU A 71 13.54 17.02 4.50
N ASP A 72 13.01 18.11 3.95
CA ASP A 72 13.01 19.43 4.59
C ASP A 72 12.22 19.41 5.91
N LEU A 73 11.00 18.87 5.90
CA LEU A 73 10.19 18.70 7.12
C LEU A 73 10.88 17.82 8.16
N LEU A 74 11.56 16.76 7.74
CA LEU A 74 12.29 15.88 8.64
C LEU A 74 13.52 16.55 9.26
N ASN A 75 14.17 17.47 8.55
CA ASN A 75 15.26 18.28 9.09
C ASN A 75 14.72 19.28 10.11
N GLU A 76 13.63 19.98 9.80
CA GLU A 76 12.95 20.89 10.72
C GLU A 76 12.48 20.17 12.00
N PHE A 77 11.96 18.95 11.86
CA PHE A 77 11.60 18.12 13.01
C PHE A 77 12.81 17.75 13.87
N ALA A 78 13.94 17.42 13.25
CA ALA A 78 15.16 17.08 13.97
C ALA A 78 15.76 18.29 14.71
N GLU A 79 15.63 19.49 14.15
CA GLU A 79 16.10 20.74 14.76
C GLU A 79 15.20 21.23 15.91
N SER A 80 13.89 20.97 15.81
CA SER A 80 12.90 21.37 16.83
C SER A 80 12.81 20.41 18.02
N THR A 81 13.42 19.23 17.94
CA THR A 81 13.53 18.31 19.08
C THR A 81 14.77 18.71 19.90
N PRO A 82 14.62 19.30 21.10
CA PRO A 82 15.79 19.69 21.90
C PRO A 82 16.62 18.45 22.22
N LEU A 83 17.92 18.53 21.92
CA LEU A 83 18.88 17.52 22.35
C LEU A 83 18.72 17.35 23.87
N PRO A 84 18.61 16.11 24.38
CA PRO A 84 18.66 15.90 25.81
C PRO A 84 20.00 16.46 26.31
N ASP A 85 19.94 17.42 27.24
CA ASP A 85 21.10 17.98 27.92
C ASP A 85 22.02 16.82 28.34
N GLU A 86 23.22 16.77 27.75
CA GLU A 86 24.29 15.95 28.26
C GLU A 86 24.66 16.53 29.63
N THR A 87 24.06 15.98 30.69
CA THR A 87 24.50 16.25 32.05
C THR A 87 25.95 15.85 32.17
N GLU A 88 26.79 16.88 32.33
CA GLU A 88 28.15 16.84 32.84
C GLU A 88 28.35 15.71 33.84
N ASN A 89 29.23 14.75 33.49
CA ASN A 89 29.98 14.04 34.51
C ASN A 89 31.46 14.31 34.29
N THR A 90 31.97 15.25 35.07
CA THR A 90 33.34 15.70 35.13
C THR A 90 34.17 14.77 36.00
N SER A 91 35.44 14.60 35.58
CA SER A 91 36.66 14.32 36.39
C SER A 91 37.35 12.96 36.16
N PRO A 92 38.69 12.86 36.37
CA PRO A 92 39.72 13.60 35.64
C PRO A 92 40.89 12.69 35.14
N LEU A 93 41.65 13.26 34.21
CA LEU A 93 43.03 12.96 33.76
C LEU A 93 43.81 11.80 34.41
N LYS A 94 44.38 10.96 33.54
CA LYS A 94 45.78 10.52 33.69
C LYS A 94 46.48 10.45 32.33
N ALA A 95 47.54 11.24 32.22
CA ALA A 95 48.42 11.35 31.06
C ALA A 95 49.31 10.12 30.89
N THR A 96 49.54 9.72 29.64
CA THR A 96 50.83 9.14 29.20
C THR A 96 51.05 9.50 27.74
N GLU A 97 52.06 10.34 27.48
CA GLU A 97 52.61 10.62 26.16
C GLU A 97 53.39 9.40 25.64
N THR A 98 53.36 9.11 24.33
CA THR A 98 54.52 8.68 23.53
C THR A 98 54.16 8.79 22.02
N PRO A 99 55.07 9.26 21.14
CA PRO A 99 54.74 9.57 19.74
C PRO A 99 55.10 8.43 18.77
N ALA A 100 54.26 8.17 17.77
CA ALA A 100 54.68 7.43 16.56
C ALA A 100 53.72 7.65 15.37
N GLN A 101 54.23 8.37 14.37
CA GLN A 101 54.31 7.91 12.98
C GLN A 101 53.00 7.70 12.20
N GLN A 102 52.59 8.74 11.47
CA GLN A 102 51.61 8.65 10.38
C GLN A 102 52.26 7.98 9.14
N ALA A 103 51.65 6.88 8.69
CA ALA A 103 51.78 6.37 7.33
C ALA A 103 50.43 6.54 6.60
N PRO A 104 50.42 6.85 5.29
CA PRO A 104 49.19 7.06 4.54
C PRO A 104 48.45 5.74 4.29
N ILE A 105 47.20 5.66 4.73
CA ILE A 105 46.28 4.58 4.37
C ILE A 105 45.82 4.82 2.93
N GLN A 106 46.17 3.91 2.01
CA GLN A 106 45.52 3.83 0.71
C GLN A 106 44.18 3.11 0.86
N VAL A 107 43.09 3.83 0.59
CA VAL A 107 41.74 3.26 0.51
C VAL A 107 41.60 2.61 -0.87
N ASN A 108 41.81 1.30 -0.94
CA ASN A 108 41.47 0.51 -2.11
C ASN A 108 39.97 0.17 -2.06
N VAL A 109 39.14 1.00 -2.69
CA VAL A 109 37.75 0.71 -2.96
C VAL A 109 37.69 -0.29 -4.11
N TYR A 110 37.57 -1.58 -3.80
CA TYR A 110 37.11 -2.56 -4.78
C TYR A 110 35.59 -2.45 -4.88
N ASN A 111 35.14 -1.50 -5.71
CA ASN A 111 33.77 -1.45 -6.18
C ASN A 111 33.62 -2.42 -7.36
N THR A 112 33.37 -3.70 -7.08
CA THR A 112 32.81 -4.60 -8.09
C THR A 112 31.29 -4.45 -8.04
N ASN A 113 30.79 -3.51 -8.85
CA ASN A 113 29.40 -3.48 -9.26
C ASN A 113 29.11 -4.76 -10.06
N THR A 114 28.49 -5.74 -9.41
CA THR A 114 27.70 -6.76 -10.12
C THR A 114 26.35 -6.13 -10.39
N SER A 115 26.20 -5.59 -11.60
CA SER A 115 24.95 -5.05 -12.13
C SER A 115 23.97 -6.17 -12.47
N GLU A 116 23.39 -6.82 -11.46
CA GLU A 116 22.27 -7.75 -11.59
C GLU A 116 21.39 -7.69 -10.33
N SER A 117 20.79 -6.53 -9.99
CA SER A 117 19.87 -6.48 -8.83
C SER A 117 18.83 -5.34 -8.81
N SER A 118 18.77 -4.44 -9.79
CA SER A 118 17.77 -3.35 -9.77
C SER A 118 16.38 -3.80 -10.22
N SER A 119 16.29 -4.77 -11.14
CA SER A 119 15.03 -5.20 -11.75
C SER A 119 14.15 -6.09 -10.85
N HIS A 120 14.73 -6.82 -9.88
CA HIS A 120 13.95 -7.67 -8.97
C HIS A 120 13.30 -6.88 -7.83
N SER A 121 13.98 -5.84 -7.32
CA SER A 121 13.48 -5.00 -6.23
C SER A 121 12.28 -4.15 -6.66
N GLU A 122 12.34 -3.54 -7.85
CA GLU A 122 11.24 -2.72 -8.38
C GLU A 122 10.01 -3.56 -8.76
N ALA A 123 10.22 -4.70 -9.43
CA ALA A 123 9.13 -5.60 -9.78
C ALA A 123 8.42 -6.17 -8.55
N SER A 124 9.17 -6.57 -7.51
CA SER A 124 8.59 -7.10 -6.28
C SER A 124 7.80 -6.04 -5.50
N ALA A 125 8.32 -4.80 -5.42
CA ALA A 125 7.61 -3.71 -4.76
C ALA A 125 6.34 -3.29 -5.52
N HIS A 126 6.36 -3.35 -6.86
CA HIS A 126 5.18 -3.05 -7.69
C HIS A 126 4.08 -4.09 -7.50
N VAL A 127 4.44 -5.38 -7.50
CA VAL A 127 3.54 -6.50 -7.22
C VAL A 127 2.87 -6.36 -5.85
N GLU A 128 3.64 -6.00 -4.82
CA GLU A 128 3.11 -5.81 -3.46
C GLU A 128 2.07 -4.68 -3.37
N ILE A 129 2.34 -3.56 -4.04
CA ILE A 129 1.45 -2.41 -4.07
C ILE A 129 0.14 -2.76 -4.78
N ASP A 130 0.22 -3.51 -5.89
CA ASP A 130 -0.95 -3.87 -6.70
C ASP A 130 -1.84 -4.92 -6.03
N ILE A 131 -1.25 -5.91 -5.33
CA ILE A 131 -1.99 -6.89 -4.53
C ILE A 131 -2.72 -6.18 -3.39
N SER A 132 -2.01 -5.36 -2.62
CA SER A 132 -2.58 -4.61 -1.50
C SER A 132 -3.70 -3.66 -1.97
N LEU A 133 -3.52 -2.98 -3.10
CA LEU A 133 -4.54 -2.11 -3.67
C LEU A 133 -5.77 -2.90 -4.10
N SER A 134 -5.59 -4.05 -4.72
CA SER A 134 -6.69 -4.90 -5.20
C SER A 134 -7.48 -5.51 -4.05
N ILE A 135 -6.81 -5.92 -2.96
CA ILE A 135 -7.47 -6.42 -1.74
C ILE A 135 -8.31 -5.32 -1.09
N ASN A 136 -7.76 -4.10 -0.97
CA ASN A 136 -8.51 -2.95 -0.44
C ASN A 136 -9.71 -2.57 -1.32
N GLY A 137 -9.54 -2.62 -2.65
CA GLY A 137 -10.64 -2.37 -3.58
C GLY A 137 -11.73 -3.44 -3.47
N LEU A 138 -11.35 -4.70 -3.29
CA LEU A 138 -12.27 -5.80 -3.07
C LEU A 138 -13.05 -5.61 -1.76
N LYS A 139 -12.38 -5.24 -0.67
CA LYS A 139 -13.03 -4.89 0.60
C LYS A 139 -14.04 -3.76 0.45
N GLY A 140 -13.63 -2.65 -0.17
CA GLY A 140 -14.53 -1.51 -0.39
C GLY A 140 -15.77 -1.87 -1.21
N ALA A 141 -15.62 -2.69 -2.25
CA ALA A 141 -16.75 -3.15 -3.06
C ALA A 141 -17.72 -4.05 -2.26
N PHE A 142 -17.22 -4.90 -1.36
CA PHE A 142 -18.09 -5.71 -0.49
C PHE A 142 -18.79 -4.87 0.58
N GLU A 143 -18.11 -3.89 1.17
CA GLU A 143 -18.72 -2.94 2.12
C GLU A 143 -19.85 -2.13 1.45
N GLU A 144 -19.62 -1.66 0.22
CA GLU A 144 -20.63 -0.98 -0.59
C GLU A 144 -21.83 -1.91 -0.87
N LEU A 145 -21.55 -3.15 -1.28
CA LEU A 145 -22.59 -4.16 -1.52
C LEU A 145 -23.41 -4.45 -0.26
N GLN A 146 -22.76 -4.56 0.90
CA GLN A 146 -23.43 -4.78 2.18
C GLN A 146 -24.32 -3.59 2.55
N GLY A 147 -23.88 -2.36 2.28
CA GLY A 147 -24.67 -1.15 2.44
C GLY A 147 -25.94 -1.19 1.58
N GLU A 148 -25.80 -1.49 0.29
CA GLU A 148 -26.93 -1.61 -0.64
C GLU A 148 -27.90 -2.73 -0.25
N LEU A 149 -27.36 -3.91 0.10
CA LEU A 149 -28.15 -5.03 0.59
C LEU A 149 -28.92 -4.66 1.85
N SER A 150 -28.35 -3.86 2.75
CA SER A 150 -28.99 -3.42 4.00
C SER A 150 -30.17 -2.48 3.77
N ASN A 151 -30.11 -1.66 2.72
CA ASN A 151 -31.15 -0.72 2.31
C ASN A 151 -32.26 -1.36 1.46
N ALA A 152 -32.01 -2.53 0.88
CA ALA A 152 -32.97 -3.24 0.05
C ALA A 152 -34.22 -3.71 0.84
N PRO A 153 -35.41 -3.72 0.22
CA PRO A 153 -36.63 -4.20 0.86
C PRO A 153 -36.52 -5.68 1.22
N TYR A 154 -37.03 -6.05 2.39
CA TYR A 154 -36.88 -7.40 2.95
C TYR A 154 -37.46 -8.48 2.02
N SER A 155 -36.66 -9.50 1.73
CA SER A 155 -37.10 -10.79 1.18
C SER A 155 -36.29 -11.95 1.81
N PRO A 156 -36.81 -13.19 1.80
CA PRO A 156 -36.05 -14.36 2.26
C PRO A 156 -34.70 -14.52 1.54
N GLU A 157 -34.67 -14.31 0.23
CA GLU A 157 -33.48 -14.41 -0.61
C GLU A 157 -32.45 -13.33 -0.26
N LEU A 158 -32.92 -12.14 0.15
CA LEU A 158 -32.05 -11.06 0.61
C LEU A 158 -31.30 -11.43 1.89
N VAL A 159 -31.94 -12.16 2.80
CA VAL A 159 -31.30 -12.60 4.05
C VAL A 159 -30.16 -13.57 3.74
N GLU A 160 -30.38 -14.51 2.82
CA GLU A 160 -29.35 -15.44 2.36
C GLU A 160 -28.18 -14.69 1.70
N ALA A 161 -28.48 -13.76 0.77
CA ALA A 161 -27.46 -12.96 0.10
C ALA A 161 -26.64 -12.11 1.09
N ARG A 162 -27.28 -11.50 2.10
CA ARG A 162 -26.61 -10.76 3.19
C ARG A 162 -25.67 -11.66 3.99
N GLN A 163 -26.11 -12.89 4.32
CA GLN A 163 -25.29 -13.83 5.06
C GLN A 163 -24.09 -14.30 4.23
N GLU A 164 -24.27 -14.56 2.93
CA GLU A 164 -23.16 -14.91 2.03
C GLU A 164 -22.13 -13.77 1.94
N VAL A 165 -22.58 -12.52 1.78
CA VAL A 165 -21.71 -11.34 1.75
C VAL A 165 -20.96 -11.16 3.06
N ALA A 166 -21.62 -11.31 4.21
CA ALA A 166 -20.96 -11.24 5.52
C ALA A 166 -19.88 -12.33 5.69
N GLN A 167 -20.15 -13.56 5.23
CA GLN A 167 -19.14 -14.62 5.26
C GLN A 167 -17.93 -14.31 4.36
N LEU A 168 -18.16 -13.64 3.22
CA LEU A 168 -17.10 -13.24 2.31
C LEU A 168 -16.23 -12.14 2.92
N GLU A 169 -16.79 -11.18 3.65
CA GLU A 169 -16.02 -10.18 4.40
C GLU A 169 -15.04 -10.83 5.38
N GLU A 170 -15.47 -11.86 6.12
CA GLU A 170 -14.57 -12.63 6.99
C GLU A 170 -13.45 -13.33 6.21
N GLN A 171 -13.71 -13.75 4.96
CA GLN A 171 -12.66 -14.30 4.12
C GLN A 171 -11.69 -13.24 3.62
N ILE A 172 -12.19 -12.04 3.32
CA ILE A 172 -11.38 -10.92 2.83
C ILE A 172 -10.49 -10.38 3.94
N GLN A 173 -10.95 -10.43 5.19
CA GLN A 173 -10.10 -10.12 6.34
C GLN A 173 -8.88 -11.05 6.43
N GLN A 174 -8.98 -12.31 5.97
CA GLN A 174 -7.82 -13.21 5.90
C GLN A 174 -6.81 -12.82 4.82
N LEU A 175 -7.20 -11.93 3.90
CA LEU A 175 -6.31 -11.34 2.90
C LEU A 175 -5.63 -10.05 3.42
N GLU A 176 -6.04 -9.52 4.57
CA GLU A 176 -5.43 -8.30 5.12
C GLU A 176 -3.96 -8.52 5.47
N GLY A 177 -3.12 -7.59 5.01
CA GLY A 177 -1.67 -7.67 5.23
C GLY A 177 -0.92 -8.56 4.26
N VAL A 178 -1.60 -9.25 3.33
CA VAL A 178 -0.95 -10.01 2.27
C VAL A 178 -0.27 -9.06 1.28
N GLN A 179 1.04 -9.24 1.13
CA GLN A 179 1.91 -8.38 0.34
C GLN A 179 2.59 -9.13 -0.80
N GLN A 180 2.69 -10.46 -0.72
CA GLN A 180 3.35 -11.28 -1.74
C GLN A 180 2.37 -12.27 -2.36
N LYS A 181 2.61 -12.65 -3.61
CA LYS A 181 1.72 -13.56 -4.36
C LYS A 181 1.67 -14.95 -3.74
N GLU A 182 2.78 -15.40 -3.14
CA GLU A 182 2.91 -16.71 -2.49
C GLU A 182 2.07 -16.79 -1.21
N ASP A 183 1.82 -15.64 -0.59
CA ASP A 183 1.11 -15.54 0.68
C ASP A 183 -0.40 -15.38 0.50
N VAL A 184 -0.91 -15.28 -0.73
CA VAL A 184 -2.35 -15.16 -1.00
C VAL A 184 -3.04 -16.50 -0.74
N PRO A 185 -3.89 -16.61 0.30
CA PRO A 185 -4.57 -17.86 0.60
C PRO A 185 -5.62 -18.15 -0.47
N GLN A 186 -5.52 -19.33 -1.10
CA GLN A 186 -6.45 -19.74 -2.16
C GLN A 186 -7.88 -19.96 -1.65
N GLY A 187 -8.06 -20.27 -0.36
CA GLY A 187 -9.38 -20.52 0.25
C GLY A 187 -10.34 -19.33 0.09
N PRO A 188 -10.00 -18.15 0.64
CA PRO A 188 -10.74 -16.91 0.43
C PRO A 188 -11.01 -16.59 -1.04
N MET A 189 -9.98 -16.67 -1.88
CA MET A 189 -10.09 -16.39 -3.31
C MET A 189 -11.08 -17.33 -4.02
N ASN A 190 -11.05 -18.62 -3.71
CA ASN A 190 -11.98 -19.59 -4.27
C ASN A 190 -13.44 -19.33 -3.84
N LYS A 191 -13.66 -18.85 -2.62
CA LYS A 191 -15.00 -18.48 -2.15
C LYS A 191 -15.53 -17.25 -2.87
N ILE A 192 -14.70 -16.22 -3.03
CA ILE A 192 -15.05 -15.02 -3.81
C ILE A 192 -15.40 -15.41 -5.25
N ARG A 193 -14.59 -16.26 -5.87
CA ARG A 193 -14.86 -16.76 -7.23
C ARG A 193 -16.19 -17.48 -7.34
N ARG A 194 -16.48 -18.42 -6.44
CA ARG A 194 -17.77 -19.16 -6.44
C ARG A 194 -18.95 -18.22 -6.24
N TRP A 195 -18.80 -17.20 -5.41
CA TRP A 195 -19.82 -16.18 -5.26
C TRP A 195 -20.02 -15.39 -6.56
N LEU A 196 -18.96 -14.99 -7.24
CA LEU A 196 -19.06 -14.35 -8.56
C LEU A 196 -19.74 -15.25 -9.60
N GLU A 197 -19.50 -16.56 -9.55
CA GLU A 197 -20.20 -17.55 -10.40
C GLU A 197 -21.70 -17.61 -10.06
N LYS A 198 -22.07 -17.61 -8.77
CA LYS A 198 -23.48 -17.54 -8.33
C LYS A 198 -24.18 -16.27 -8.76
N VAL A 199 -23.52 -15.11 -8.65
CA VAL A 199 -24.10 -13.82 -9.07
C VAL A 199 -24.42 -13.81 -10.57
N GLN A 200 -23.64 -14.53 -11.37
CA GLN A 200 -23.86 -14.65 -12.81
C GLN A 200 -25.02 -15.59 -13.15
N ASP A 201 -25.27 -16.59 -12.32
CA ASP A 201 -26.34 -17.55 -12.52
C ASP A 201 -27.71 -16.87 -12.35
N PRO A 202 -28.53 -16.75 -13.42
CA PRO A 202 -29.86 -16.15 -13.33
C PRO A 202 -30.84 -16.93 -12.44
N GLU A 203 -30.58 -18.21 -12.20
CA GLU A 203 -31.40 -19.07 -11.34
C GLU A 203 -30.94 -19.03 -9.87
N SER A 204 -29.80 -18.39 -9.58
CA SER A 204 -29.32 -18.22 -8.20
C SER A 204 -30.12 -17.13 -7.48
N SER A 205 -30.55 -17.43 -6.24
CA SER A 205 -31.18 -16.45 -5.35
C SER A 205 -30.29 -15.22 -5.15
N THR A 206 -28.99 -15.41 -4.89
CA THR A 206 -28.00 -14.33 -4.80
C THR A 206 -27.94 -13.51 -6.09
N GLY A 207 -27.85 -14.15 -7.26
CA GLY A 207 -27.82 -13.46 -8.55
C GLY A 207 -29.06 -12.62 -8.83
N GLN A 208 -30.25 -13.13 -8.46
CA GLN A 208 -31.51 -12.40 -8.57
C GLN A 208 -31.53 -11.18 -7.64
N VAL A 209 -31.16 -11.34 -6.37
CA VAL A 209 -31.09 -10.24 -5.41
C VAL A 209 -30.13 -9.15 -5.89
N ILE A 210 -28.90 -9.52 -6.28
CA ILE A 210 -27.91 -8.55 -6.77
C ILE A 210 -28.39 -7.79 -8.01
N LYS A 211 -29.15 -8.44 -8.90
CA LYS A 211 -29.75 -7.79 -10.09
C LYS A 211 -30.86 -6.79 -9.74
N THR A 212 -31.58 -7.01 -8.65
CA THR A 212 -32.70 -6.14 -8.22
C THR A 212 -32.24 -4.91 -7.45
N ILE A 213 -31.04 -4.95 -6.90
CA ILE A 213 -30.41 -3.82 -6.19
C ILE A 213 -29.89 -2.82 -7.22
N GLY A 214 -30.13 -1.52 -6.97
CA GLY A 214 -29.90 -0.44 -7.95
C GLY A 214 -28.52 -0.50 -8.61
N ASP A 215 -27.46 -0.51 -7.80
CA ASP A 215 -26.07 -0.59 -8.26
C ASP A 215 -25.45 -1.99 -8.09
N GLY A 216 -26.24 -3.02 -7.74
CA GLY A 216 -25.72 -4.34 -7.36
C GLY A 216 -24.88 -5.01 -8.43
N ILE A 217 -25.29 -4.93 -9.71
CA ILE A 217 -24.47 -5.43 -10.83
C ILE A 217 -23.17 -4.65 -10.95
N GLY A 218 -23.21 -3.32 -10.85
CA GLY A 218 -22.00 -2.48 -10.95
C GLY A 218 -20.99 -2.84 -9.86
N ILE A 219 -21.46 -3.00 -8.63
CA ILE A 219 -20.62 -3.39 -7.49
C ILE A 219 -20.04 -4.80 -7.69
N ALA A 220 -20.85 -5.77 -8.17
CA ALA A 220 -20.36 -7.11 -8.48
C ALA A 220 -19.29 -7.12 -9.59
N GLN A 221 -19.41 -6.24 -10.59
CA GLN A 221 -18.39 -6.03 -11.62
C GLN A 221 -17.09 -5.46 -11.02
N ASP A 222 -17.19 -4.55 -10.06
CA ASP A 222 -16.03 -4.01 -9.35
C ASP A 222 -15.36 -5.08 -8.47
N VAL A 223 -16.13 -5.94 -7.79
CA VAL A 223 -15.59 -7.14 -7.12
C VAL A 223 -14.86 -8.03 -8.11
N ALA A 224 -15.46 -8.34 -9.26
CA ALA A 224 -14.85 -9.19 -10.29
C ALA A 224 -13.55 -8.59 -10.83
N LYS A 225 -13.50 -7.27 -11.01
CA LYS A 225 -12.30 -6.55 -11.44
C LYS A 225 -11.16 -6.71 -10.43
N HIS A 226 -11.43 -6.45 -9.15
CA HIS A 226 -10.42 -6.59 -8.11
C HIS A 226 -9.99 -8.03 -7.88
N TYR A 227 -10.92 -8.99 -7.96
CA TYR A 227 -10.62 -10.41 -7.95
C TYR A 227 -9.67 -10.79 -9.09
N ASN A 228 -9.98 -10.38 -10.32
CA ASN A 228 -9.19 -10.72 -11.49
C ASN A 228 -7.77 -10.16 -11.43
N SER A 229 -7.60 -8.94 -10.90
CA SER A 229 -6.27 -8.39 -10.65
C SER A 229 -5.47 -9.34 -9.76
N ILE A 230 -6.00 -9.73 -8.60
CA ILE A 230 -5.30 -10.64 -7.67
C ILE A 230 -5.08 -12.02 -8.32
N ALA A 231 -6.09 -12.54 -9.02
CA ALA A 231 -6.04 -13.85 -9.65
C ALA A 231 -4.97 -13.94 -10.74
N GLU A 232 -4.80 -12.89 -11.54
CA GLU A 232 -3.72 -12.78 -12.53
C GLU A 232 -2.34 -12.95 -11.91
N TRP A 233 -2.08 -12.24 -10.81
CA TRP A 233 -0.81 -12.33 -10.09
C TRP A 233 -0.57 -13.70 -9.46
N CYS A 234 -1.64 -14.33 -8.97
CA CYS A 234 -1.56 -15.60 -8.23
C CYS A 234 -1.68 -16.84 -9.11
N GLY A 235 -1.85 -16.68 -10.43
CA GLY A 235 -2.12 -17.79 -11.36
C GLY A 235 -3.45 -18.49 -11.08
N LEU A 236 -4.42 -17.79 -10.49
CA LEU A 236 -5.75 -18.31 -10.22
C LEU A 236 -6.66 -18.12 -11.46
N PRO A 237 -7.71 -18.92 -11.61
CA PRO A 237 -8.63 -18.77 -12.72
C PRO A 237 -9.35 -17.41 -12.69
N GLN A 238 -9.28 -16.65 -13.77
CA GLN A 238 -9.97 -15.37 -13.91
C GLN A 238 -11.44 -15.55 -14.31
N VAL A 239 -12.27 -14.61 -13.87
CA VAL A 239 -13.67 -14.47 -14.31
C VAL A 239 -13.69 -13.71 -15.66
N PRO A 240 -14.52 -14.12 -16.65
CA PRO A 240 -14.47 -13.51 -17.98
C PRO A 240 -14.69 -11.99 -18.02
N LYS A 241 -13.94 -11.28 -18.87
CA LYS A 241 -13.97 -9.80 -18.97
C LYS A 241 -15.29 -9.22 -19.50
N LEU A 242 -16.12 -10.03 -20.15
CA LEU A 242 -17.49 -9.64 -20.53
C LEU A 242 -18.36 -9.26 -19.32
N PHE A 243 -17.89 -9.56 -18.11
CA PHE A 243 -18.51 -9.25 -16.82
C PHE A 243 -17.83 -8.10 -16.08
N LEU A 244 -16.99 -7.29 -16.75
CA LEU A 244 -16.36 -6.12 -16.15
C LEU A 244 -16.99 -4.84 -16.74
N LYS A 245 -17.08 -3.79 -15.91
CA LYS A 245 -17.59 -2.48 -16.32
C LYS A 245 -16.79 -1.99 -17.53
N ALA A 246 -17.49 -1.70 -18.63
CA ALA A 246 -16.90 -1.22 -19.89
C ALA A 246 -16.29 0.18 -19.74
#